data_AF-A0A553CTJ7-F1
#
_entry.id   AF-A0A553CTJ7-F1
#
_cell.length_a   1.000
_cell.length_b   1.000
_cell.length_c   1.000
_cell.angle_alpha   90.00
_cell.angle_beta   90.00
_cell.angle_gamma   90.00
#
_symmetry.space_group_name_H-M   'P 1'
#
loop_
_entity.id
_entity.type
_entity.pdbx_description
1 polymer ?
#
loop_
_entity_poly.entity_id
_entity_poly.type
_entity_poly.pdbx_seq_one_letter_code
_entity_poly.pdbx_strand_id
1 'polypeptide(L)'
;MKNIIYFLIILSLVSCSSRKEIVLQKIENFRSEKKDWNNLTKRILNDKTVNSKLGLLIEPEELDDSLANELLKKEIVSITVGNNKDCQRVEYQKGWENFIGTQYLIWTTCDSLKTKKGYYEDLSPIEVFGIGEKWLTWIDTDPI
;
A
#
# COMPACT_ATOMS: atom_id res chain seq x y z
N MET A 1 11.52 35.52 -31.94
CA MET A 1 10.43 35.05 -31.05
C MET A 1 9.60 33.90 -31.68
N LYS A 2 10.24 32.84 -32.19
CA LYS A 2 9.53 31.67 -32.77
C LYS A 2 9.86 30.34 -32.08
N ASN A 3 10.80 30.34 -31.13
CA ASN A 3 11.33 29.12 -30.51
C ASN A 3 10.84 28.89 -29.07
N ILE A 4 9.96 29.76 -28.53
CA ILE A 4 9.44 29.60 -27.16
C ILE A 4 8.14 28.77 -27.13
N ILE A 5 7.38 28.74 -28.23
CA ILE A 5 6.08 28.05 -28.29
C ILE A 5 6.23 26.52 -28.34
N TYR A 6 7.34 26.01 -28.91
CA TYR A 6 7.58 24.56 -28.97
C TYR A 6 7.94 23.93 -27.62
N PHE A 7 8.44 24.71 -26.65
CA PHE A 7 8.77 24.19 -25.33
C PHE A 7 7.54 24.02 -24.41
N LEU A 8 6.47 24.78 -24.68
CA LEU A 8 5.21 24.72 -23.92
C LEU A 8 4.31 23.54 -24.34
N ILE A 9 4.47 23.00 -25.54
CA ILE A 9 3.63 21.90 -26.05
C ILE A 9 4.19 20.51 -25.65
N ILE A 10 5.47 20.40 -25.28
CA ILE A 10 6.05 19.13 -24.81
C ILE A 10 5.67 18.85 -23.34
N LEU A 11 5.37 19.88 -22.54
CA LEU A 11 4.92 19.71 -21.16
C LEU A 11 3.46 19.28 -21.01
N SER A 12 2.63 19.34 -22.05
CA SER A 12 1.22 18.93 -21.98
C SER A 12 0.96 17.44 -22.26
N LEU A 13 2.00 16.67 -22.59
CA LEU A 13 1.87 15.23 -22.92
C LEU A 13 2.16 14.27 -21.76
N VAL A 14 2.49 14.77 -20.56
CA VAL A 14 2.99 13.93 -19.45
C VAL A 14 1.91 13.51 -18.43
N SER A 15 0.67 13.95 -18.56
CA SER A 15 -0.33 13.77 -17.49
C SER A 15 -1.52 12.85 -17.85
N CYS A 16 -1.25 11.68 -18.42
CA CYS A 16 -2.29 10.66 -18.58
C CYS A 16 -1.72 9.24 -18.38
N SER A 17 -0.96 9.01 -17.31
CA SER A 17 -0.64 7.64 -16.90
C SER A 17 -1.93 6.94 -16.49
N SER A 18 -2.20 5.76 -17.05
CA SER A 18 -3.35 4.98 -16.60
C SER A 18 -3.17 4.62 -15.12
N ARG A 19 -4.26 4.51 -14.36
CA ARG A 19 -4.20 4.10 -12.94
C ARG A 19 -3.38 2.83 -12.74
N LYS A 20 -3.53 1.87 -13.66
CA LYS A 20 -2.74 0.64 -13.71
C LYS A 20 -1.23 0.89 -13.80
N GLU A 21 -0.78 1.85 -14.60
CA GLU A 21 0.65 2.23 -14.66
C GLU A 21 1.14 2.82 -13.35
N ILE A 22 0.34 3.69 -12.71
CA ILE A 22 0.66 4.26 -11.39
C ILE A 22 0.83 3.14 -10.36
N VAL A 23 -0.07 2.14 -10.38
CA VAL A 23 0.04 0.96 -9.52
C VAL A 23 1.31 0.18 -9.79
N LEU A 24 1.61 -0.11 -11.05
CA LEU A 24 2.82 -0.85 -11.43
C LEU A 24 4.09 -0.12 -10.96
N GLN A 25 4.13 1.20 -11.07
CA GLN A 25 5.23 2.01 -10.56
C GLN A 25 5.35 1.92 -9.03
N LYS A 26 4.24 2.02 -8.29
CA LYS A 26 4.24 1.86 -6.82
C LYS A 26 4.64 0.45 -6.40
N ILE A 27 4.25 -0.59 -7.15
CA ILE A 27 4.70 -1.97 -6.93
C ILE A 27 6.21 -2.08 -7.13
N GLU A 28 6.77 -1.42 -8.13
CA GLU A 28 8.22 -1.45 -8.36
C GLU A 28 9.00 -0.71 -7.25
N ASN A 29 8.50 0.43 -6.79
CA ASN A 29 9.05 1.11 -5.60
C ASN A 29 8.93 0.23 -4.34
N PHE A 30 7.82 -0.47 -4.16
CA PHE A 30 7.70 -1.45 -3.07
C PHE A 30 8.76 -2.56 -3.17
N ARG A 31 9.07 -3.04 -4.38
CA ARG A 31 10.04 -4.13 -4.58
C ARG A 31 11.44 -3.73 -4.16
N SER A 32 11.88 -2.49 -4.40
CA SER A 32 13.18 -2.02 -3.97
C SER A 32 13.30 -1.94 -2.43
N GLU A 33 12.20 -1.68 -1.74
CA GLU A 33 12.11 -1.60 -0.27
C GLU A 33 11.59 -2.88 0.41
N LYS A 34 11.39 -3.96 -0.34
CA LYS A 34 10.65 -5.14 0.14
C LYS A 34 11.23 -5.76 1.41
N LYS A 35 12.55 -5.73 1.55
CA LYS A 35 13.23 -6.25 2.75
C LYS A 35 12.82 -5.46 4.00
N ASP A 36 12.70 -4.15 3.88
CA ASP A 36 12.32 -3.28 4.99
C ASP A 36 10.86 -3.49 5.35
N TRP A 37 9.98 -3.59 4.34
CA TRP A 37 8.58 -3.97 4.55
C TRP A 37 8.42 -5.33 5.24
N ASN A 38 9.20 -6.34 4.85
CA ASN A 38 9.19 -7.65 5.49
C ASN A 38 9.65 -7.57 6.96
N ASN A 39 10.67 -6.76 7.26
CA ASN A 39 11.14 -6.57 8.63
C ASN A 39 10.11 -5.84 9.49
N LEU A 40 9.50 -4.78 8.95
CA LEU A 40 8.41 -4.04 9.60
C LEU A 40 7.23 -4.96 9.89
N THR A 41 6.79 -5.75 8.90
CA THR A 41 5.70 -6.73 9.06
C THR A 41 5.98 -7.71 10.19
N LYS A 42 7.20 -8.27 10.24
CA LYS A 42 7.60 -9.20 11.30
C LYS A 42 7.59 -8.54 12.68
N ARG A 43 8.01 -7.28 12.78
CA ARG A 43 7.97 -6.54 14.05
C ARG A 43 6.53 -6.31 14.49
N ILE A 44 5.67 -5.84 13.61
CA ILE A 44 4.23 -5.62 13.87
C ILE A 44 3.55 -6.90 14.34
N LEU A 45 3.77 -8.04 13.68
CA LEU A 45 3.19 -9.32 14.07
C LEU A 45 3.64 -9.82 15.44
N ASN A 46 4.82 -9.40 15.91
CA ASN A 46 5.37 -9.77 17.21
C ASN A 46 5.16 -8.70 18.29
N ASP A 47 4.59 -7.54 17.92
CA ASP A 47 4.41 -6.42 18.85
C ASP A 47 3.24 -6.66 19.80
N LYS A 48 3.44 -6.42 21.11
CA LYS A 48 2.42 -6.72 22.13
C LYS A 48 1.25 -5.74 22.08
N THR A 49 1.52 -4.47 21.77
CA THR A 49 0.49 -3.42 21.69
C THR A 49 -0.39 -3.63 20.48
N VAL A 50 0.19 -4.00 19.34
CA VAL A 50 -0.55 -4.42 18.15
C VAL A 50 -1.41 -5.64 18.43
N ASN A 51 -0.83 -6.67 19.06
CA ASN A 51 -1.54 -7.92 19.33
C ASN A 51 -2.68 -7.80 20.36
N SER A 52 -2.73 -6.72 21.16
CA SER A 52 -3.88 -6.45 22.03
C SER A 52 -5.04 -5.76 21.30
N LYS A 53 -4.81 -5.29 20.07
CA LYS A 53 -5.76 -4.55 19.23
C LYS A 53 -6.05 -5.26 17.89
N LEU A 54 -5.91 -6.58 17.84
CA LEU A 54 -6.16 -7.35 16.61
C LEU A 54 -7.55 -7.08 16.04
N GLY A 55 -7.63 -6.89 14.73
CA GLY A 55 -8.86 -6.56 14.01
C GLY A 55 -9.35 -5.12 14.18
N LEU A 56 -8.69 -4.31 15.00
CA LEU A 56 -8.95 -2.87 15.10
C LEU A 56 -8.05 -2.10 14.14
N LEU A 57 -8.52 -0.92 13.76
CA LEU A 57 -7.69 0.10 13.11
C LEU A 57 -6.77 0.70 14.17
N ILE A 58 -5.47 0.71 13.90
CA ILE A 58 -4.44 1.21 14.80
C ILE A 58 -3.71 2.35 14.11
N GLU A 59 -3.74 3.53 14.72
CA GLU A 59 -3.04 4.72 14.24
C GLU A 59 -1.59 4.74 14.76
N PRO A 60 -0.64 5.37 14.04
CA PRO A 60 0.76 5.43 14.47
C PRO A 60 0.95 5.97 15.89
N GLU A 61 0.17 6.96 16.33
CA GLU A 61 0.22 7.51 17.70
C GLU A 61 -0.10 6.52 18.81
N GLU A 62 -0.72 5.39 18.48
CA GLU A 62 -1.08 4.35 19.44
C GLU A 62 0.02 3.30 19.64
N LEU A 63 1.13 3.41 18.89
CA LEU A 63 2.24 2.47 18.88
C LEU A 63 3.46 3.05 19.61
N ASP A 64 4.47 2.21 19.83
CA ASP A 64 5.76 2.71 20.31
C ASP A 64 6.43 3.61 19.26
N ASP A 65 7.26 4.55 19.74
CA ASP A 65 7.92 5.54 18.89
C ASP A 65 8.67 4.93 17.70
N SER A 66 9.24 3.73 17.82
CA SER A 66 9.99 3.13 16.72
C SER A 66 9.07 2.69 15.60
N LEU A 67 7.97 1.99 15.91
CA LEU A 67 6.97 1.59 14.92
C LEU A 67 6.23 2.82 14.37
N ALA A 68 5.80 3.74 15.24
CA ALA A 68 5.10 4.96 14.87
C ALA A 68 5.90 5.78 13.85
N ASN A 69 7.17 6.08 14.16
CA ASN A 69 8.02 6.88 13.27
C ASN A 69 8.29 6.19 11.92
N GLU A 70 8.39 4.86 11.89
CA GLU A 70 8.61 4.13 10.64
C GLU A 70 7.36 4.12 9.77
N LEU A 71 6.17 3.97 10.36
CA LEU A 71 4.89 4.07 9.66
C LEU A 71 4.67 5.48 9.09
N LEU A 72 4.91 6.52 9.89
CA LEU A 72 4.77 7.91 9.47
C LEU A 72 5.73 8.26 8.31
N LYS A 73 6.98 7.79 8.35
CA LYS A 73 7.94 7.97 7.25
C LYS A 73 7.48 7.30 5.95
N LYS A 74 6.66 6.25 6.04
CA LYS A 74 6.06 5.54 4.90
C LYS A 74 4.68 6.08 4.53
N GLU A 75 4.26 7.19 5.15
CA GLU A 75 2.96 7.84 4.97
C GLU A 75 1.77 6.92 5.31
N ILE A 76 1.98 5.96 6.21
CA ILE A 76 0.92 5.07 6.67
C ILE A 76 0.09 5.80 7.72
N VAL A 77 -1.22 5.89 7.48
CA VAL A 77 -2.17 6.55 8.38
C VAL A 77 -2.74 5.58 9.41
N SER A 78 -2.80 4.29 9.07
CA SER A 78 -3.25 3.26 10.00
C SER A 78 -2.80 1.88 9.55
N ILE A 79 -2.83 0.93 10.49
CA ILE A 79 -2.69 -0.49 10.22
C ILE A 79 -3.85 -1.29 10.79
N THR A 80 -4.18 -2.41 10.17
CA THR A 80 -5.04 -3.45 10.75
C THR A 80 -4.31 -4.78 10.73
N VAL A 81 -4.36 -5.50 11.86
CA VAL A 81 -3.58 -6.74 12.03
C VAL A 81 -4.48 -7.90 12.42
N GLY A 82 -4.34 -9.00 11.69
CA GLY A 82 -4.84 -10.32 12.05
C GLY A 82 -3.68 -11.27 12.32
N ASN A 83 -3.66 -11.94 13.46
CA ASN A 83 -2.54 -12.80 13.86
C ASN A 83 -3.01 -14.16 14.39
N ASN A 84 -3.79 -14.87 13.57
CA ASN A 84 -4.14 -16.26 13.86
C ASN A 84 -3.08 -17.20 13.27
N LYS A 85 -2.89 -18.38 13.88
CA LYS A 85 -1.97 -19.43 13.44
C LYS A 85 -2.22 -19.85 11.98
N ASP A 86 -3.48 -19.88 11.56
CA ASP A 86 -3.87 -20.29 10.22
C ASP A 86 -3.83 -19.13 9.21
N CYS A 87 -3.92 -17.90 9.69
CA CYS A 87 -4.10 -16.71 8.88
C CYS A 87 -3.51 -15.49 9.60
N GLN A 88 -2.40 -15.02 9.08
CA GLN A 88 -1.77 -13.77 9.48
C GLN A 88 -1.96 -12.73 8.38
N ARG A 89 -2.20 -11.49 8.78
CA ARG A 89 -2.40 -10.35 7.90
C ARG A 89 -1.89 -9.08 8.57
N VAL A 90 -1.16 -8.27 7.83
CA VAL A 90 -0.91 -6.87 8.16
C VAL A 90 -1.35 -6.05 6.96
N GLU A 91 -2.31 -5.17 7.20
CA GLU A 91 -2.80 -4.21 6.22
C GLU A 91 -2.29 -2.83 6.60
N TYR A 92 -1.69 -2.14 5.63
CA TYR A 92 -1.16 -0.79 5.76
C TYR A 92 -2.00 0.15 4.91
N GLN A 93 -2.61 1.15 5.53
CA GLN A 93 -3.47 2.13 4.86
C GLN A 93 -2.71 3.43 4.61
N LYS A 94 -2.84 3.99 3.41
CA LYS A 94 -2.36 5.34 3.07
C LYS A 94 -3.28 6.00 2.05
N GLY A 95 -3.25 7.34 1.98
CA GLY A 95 -4.00 8.08 0.96
C GLY A 95 -3.53 7.73 -0.46
N TRP A 96 -4.48 7.65 -1.39
CA TRP A 96 -4.21 7.49 -2.82
C TRP A 96 -4.33 8.85 -3.54
N GLU A 97 -3.29 9.21 -4.32
CA GLU A 97 -3.27 10.33 -5.27
C GLU A 97 -4.07 11.58 -4.82
N ASN A 98 -3.53 12.38 -3.89
CA ASN A 98 -4.20 13.56 -3.31
C ASN A 98 -5.55 13.27 -2.63
N PHE A 99 -5.68 12.11 -1.97
CA PHE A 99 -6.86 11.69 -1.21
C PHE A 99 -8.10 11.44 -2.08
N ILE A 100 -7.93 11.13 -3.37
CA ILE A 100 -9.02 10.69 -4.25
C ILE A 100 -9.41 9.22 -4.03
N GLY A 101 -8.83 8.58 -3.02
CA GLY A 101 -9.10 7.21 -2.61
C GLY A 101 -8.12 6.76 -1.54
N THR A 102 -8.14 5.46 -1.26
CA THR A 102 -7.27 4.82 -0.28
C THR A 102 -6.47 3.69 -0.93
N GLN A 103 -5.18 3.66 -0.64
CA GLN A 103 -4.31 2.53 -0.97
C GLN A 103 -4.11 1.66 0.25
N TYR A 104 -4.22 0.35 0.02
CA TYR A 104 -3.90 -0.67 1.00
C TYR A 104 -2.75 -1.51 0.46
N LEU A 105 -1.66 -1.59 1.21
CA LEU A 105 -0.61 -2.57 1.01
C LEU A 105 -0.83 -3.68 2.03
N ILE A 106 -0.84 -4.94 1.60
CA ILE A 106 -1.17 -6.07 2.48
C ILE A 106 -0.10 -7.14 2.37
N TRP A 107 0.40 -7.54 3.53
CA TRP A 107 1.05 -8.84 3.70
C TRP A 107 0.05 -9.82 4.29
N THR A 108 -0.14 -10.99 3.68
CA THR A 108 -1.08 -11.99 4.20
C THR A 108 -0.73 -13.43 3.84
N THR A 109 -0.99 -14.35 4.78
CA THR A 109 -0.98 -15.80 4.54
C THR A 109 -2.37 -16.34 4.20
N CYS A 110 -3.41 -15.52 4.32
CA CYS A 110 -4.81 -15.95 4.30
C CYS A 110 -5.33 -16.19 2.88
N ASP A 111 -4.78 -15.47 1.89
CA ASP A 111 -5.19 -15.58 0.49
C ASP A 111 -3.99 -15.74 -0.43
N SER A 112 -3.59 -17.00 -0.61
CA SER A 112 -2.47 -17.34 -1.49
C SER A 112 -2.75 -17.09 -2.97
N LEU A 113 -4.02 -16.97 -3.38
CA LEU A 113 -4.39 -16.72 -4.77
C LEU A 113 -4.17 -15.25 -5.11
N LYS A 114 -4.73 -14.34 -4.30
CA LYS A 114 -4.65 -12.89 -4.55
C LYS A 114 -3.25 -12.32 -4.39
N THR A 115 -2.39 -13.02 -3.65
CA THR A 115 -0.98 -12.63 -3.49
C THR A 115 -0.07 -13.13 -4.62
N LYS A 116 -0.56 -13.89 -5.61
CA LYS A 116 0.26 -14.34 -6.74
C LYS A 116 0.70 -13.15 -7.60
N LYS A 117 1.98 -13.13 -7.98
CA LYS A 117 2.51 -12.11 -8.89
C LYS A 117 1.70 -12.10 -10.19
N GLY A 118 1.17 -10.94 -10.55
CA GLY A 118 0.37 -10.76 -11.77
C GLY A 118 -1.12 -11.10 -11.61
N TYR A 119 -1.56 -11.48 -10.41
CA TYR A 119 -2.99 -11.49 -10.10
C TYR A 119 -3.56 -10.08 -10.25
N TYR A 120 -4.74 -9.99 -10.86
CA TYR A 120 -5.50 -8.76 -11.01
C TYR A 120 -6.98 -9.07 -10.90
N GLU A 121 -7.70 -8.26 -10.14
CA GLU A 121 -9.15 -8.33 -9.98
C GLU A 121 -9.69 -6.91 -9.92
N ASP A 122 -10.65 -6.61 -10.79
CA ASP A 122 -11.36 -5.33 -10.82
C ASP A 122 -12.79 -5.56 -10.35
N LEU A 123 -13.10 -5.05 -9.16
CA LEU A 123 -14.38 -5.15 -8.50
C LEU A 123 -15.09 -3.79 -8.37
N SER A 124 -14.58 -2.72 -9.00
CA SER A 124 -15.06 -1.34 -9.00
C SER A 124 -16.03 -0.96 -7.85
N PRO A 125 -15.62 -0.14 -6.86
CA PRO A 125 -14.50 0.82 -6.91
C PRO A 125 -13.15 0.23 -6.49
N ILE A 126 -13.09 -1.07 -6.23
CA ILE A 126 -11.91 -1.75 -5.70
C ILE A 126 -11.12 -2.43 -6.82
N GLU A 127 -9.82 -2.16 -6.89
CA GLU A 127 -8.89 -2.91 -7.74
C GLU A 127 -7.81 -3.59 -6.91
N VAL A 128 -7.57 -4.88 -7.16
CA VAL A 128 -6.61 -5.71 -6.41
C VAL A 128 -5.49 -6.17 -7.34
N PHE A 129 -4.24 -6.05 -6.86
CA PHE A 129 -3.03 -6.42 -7.58
C PHE A 129 -2.14 -7.33 -6.73
N GLY A 130 -1.88 -8.53 -7.22
CA GLY A 130 -0.97 -9.47 -6.57
C GLY A 130 0.49 -9.16 -6.88
N ILE A 131 1.27 -8.94 -5.83
CA ILE A 131 2.68 -8.55 -5.93
C ILE A 131 3.60 -9.78 -5.93
N GLY A 132 3.20 -10.85 -5.22
CA GLY A 132 4.00 -12.05 -5.00
C GLY A 132 4.50 -12.14 -3.55
N GLU A 133 4.88 -13.36 -3.14
CA GLU A 133 5.47 -13.63 -1.82
C GLU A 133 4.64 -13.07 -0.65
N LYS A 134 3.34 -13.39 -0.64
CA LYS A 134 2.36 -12.95 0.38
C LYS A 134 1.96 -11.48 0.32
N TRP A 135 2.47 -10.73 -0.64
CA TRP A 135 2.11 -9.32 -0.82
C TRP A 135 1.05 -9.12 -1.90
N LEU A 136 0.12 -8.22 -1.62
CA LEU A 136 -0.80 -7.64 -2.59
C LEU A 136 -1.03 -6.17 -2.25
N THR A 137 -1.55 -5.40 -3.20
CA THR A 137 -2.10 -4.07 -2.93
C THR A 137 -3.50 -3.99 -3.50
N TRP A 138 -4.39 -3.26 -2.85
CA TRP A 138 -5.66 -2.86 -3.44
C TRP A 138 -5.88 -1.38 -3.26
N ILE A 139 -6.67 -0.83 -4.16
CA ILE A 139 -7.04 0.58 -4.17
C ILE A 139 -8.54 0.63 -4.11
N ASP A 140 -9.03 1.44 -3.18
CA ASP A 140 -10.42 1.85 -3.13
C ASP A 140 -10.51 3.28 -3.65
N THR A 141 -11.19 3.47 -4.78
CA THR A 141 -11.41 4.81 -5.36
C THR A 141 -12.78 5.39 -5.05
N ASP A 142 -13.53 4.80 -4.13
CA ASP A 142 -14.73 5.45 -3.61
C ASP A 142 -14.30 6.70 -2.81
N PRO A 143 -14.79 7.90 -3.16
CA PRO A 143 -14.50 9.09 -2.37
C PRO A 143 -15.04 8.92 -0.94
N ILE A 144 -14.17 9.18 0.05
CA ILE A 144 -14.53 9.27 1.47
C ILE A 144 -15.35 10.53 1.74
#